data_AF-A0A7C4IL18-F1
#
_entry.id   AF-A0A7C4IL18-F1
#
_cell.length_a   1.000
_cell.length_b   1.000
_cell.length_c   1.000
_cell.angle_alpha   90.00
_cell.angle_beta   90.00
_cell.angle_gamma   90.00
#
_symmetry.space_group_name_H-M   'P 1'
#
loop_
_entity.id
_entity.type
_entity.pdbx_description
1 polymer ?
#
loop_
_entity_poly.entity_id
_entity_poly.type
_entity_poly.pdbx_seq_one_letter_code
_entity_poly.pdbx_strand_id
1 'polypeptide(L)'
;MSGNRILDLPLTVVLRSEIALPLQQVLHIYTVGNFLAAWRRPAGRQSIEHCFDSPQQALHTAQTFAAWLGLPAAPAPRPVEAWWQADKSAPANLGV
;
A
#
# COMPACT_ATOMS: atom_id res chain seq x y z
N MET A 1 7.50 -23.15 -3.59
CA MET A 1 6.93 -22.09 -2.73
C MET A 1 8.08 -21.22 -2.29
N SER A 2 8.26 -20.06 -2.90
CA SER A 2 9.30 -19.10 -2.54
C SER A 2 9.07 -18.66 -1.09
N GLY A 3 10.01 -18.95 -0.19
CA GLY A 3 9.85 -18.93 1.27
C GLY A 3 9.72 -17.54 1.92
N ASN A 4 9.25 -16.52 1.21
CA ASN A 4 9.08 -15.19 1.79
C ASN A 4 7.62 -14.94 2.18
N ARG A 5 7.29 -15.19 3.46
CA ARG A 5 5.95 -15.05 4.04
C ARG A 5 5.35 -13.65 3.90
N ILE A 6 6.18 -12.63 3.64
CA ILE A 6 5.73 -11.25 3.40
C ILE A 6 4.88 -11.17 2.13
N LEU A 7 5.17 -11.98 1.12
CA LEU A 7 4.39 -12.00 -0.13
C LEU A 7 2.95 -12.47 0.09
N ASP A 8 2.73 -13.33 1.08
CA ASP A 8 1.41 -13.87 1.41
C ASP A 8 0.64 -12.99 2.40
N LEU A 9 1.22 -11.87 2.86
CA LEU A 9 0.53 -10.96 3.77
C LEU A 9 -0.71 -10.37 3.10
N PRO A 10 -1.90 -10.48 3.73
CA PRO A 10 -3.13 -9.92 3.19
C PRO A 10 -3.11 -8.40 3.25
N LEU A 11 -3.62 -7.74 2.20
CA LEU A 11 -3.62 -6.28 2.11
C LEU A 11 -4.39 -5.59 3.23
N THR A 12 -5.44 -6.22 3.76
CA THR A 12 -6.22 -5.70 4.89
C THR A 12 -5.46 -5.62 6.21
N VAL A 13 -4.31 -6.31 6.33
CA VAL A 13 -3.44 -6.23 7.52
C VAL A 13 -2.40 -5.12 7.39
N VAL A 14 -2.05 -4.74 6.16
CA VAL A 14 -0.95 -3.80 5.87
C VAL A 14 -1.41 -2.45 5.32
N LEU A 15 -2.64 -2.37 4.84
CA LEU A 15 -3.28 -1.16 4.34
C LEU A 15 -4.57 -0.91 5.10
N ARG A 16 -5.02 0.35 5.07
CA ARG A 16 -6.34 0.72 5.56
C ARG A 16 -7.42 0.06 4.70
N SER A 17 -8.55 -0.28 5.33
CA SER A 17 -9.66 -0.99 4.69
C SER A 17 -10.22 -0.24 3.48
N GLU A 18 -10.20 1.10 3.52
CA GLU A 18 -10.72 1.96 2.45
C GLU A 18 -9.93 1.80 1.15
N ILE A 19 -8.65 1.41 1.24
CA ILE A 19 -7.78 1.13 0.09
C ILE A 19 -7.75 -0.37 -0.20
N ALA A 20 -7.64 -1.21 0.84
CA ALA A 20 -7.51 -2.65 0.69
C ALA A 20 -8.75 -3.30 0.06
N LEU A 21 -9.96 -2.86 0.43
CA LEU A 21 -11.20 -3.45 -0.06
C LEU A 21 -11.41 -3.21 -1.57
N PRO A 22 -11.26 -1.98 -2.12
CA PRO A 22 -11.31 -1.77 -3.57
C PRO A 22 -10.29 -2.62 -4.34
N LEU A 23 -9.05 -2.71 -3.84
CA LEU A 23 -8.01 -3.54 -4.44
C LEU A 23 -8.42 -5.03 -4.48
N GLN A 24 -9.06 -5.53 -3.42
CA GLN A 24 -9.52 -6.91 -3.33
C GLN A 24 -10.77 -7.20 -4.16
N GLN A 25 -11.75 -6.30 -4.13
CA GLN A 25 -13.07 -6.54 -4.72
C GLN A 25 -13.11 -6.21 -6.20
N VAL A 26 -12.37 -5.17 -6.64
CA VAL A 26 -12.39 -4.70 -8.03
C VAL A 26 -11.22 -5.28 -8.82
N LEU A 27 -10.02 -5.29 -8.24
CA LEU A 27 -8.79 -5.71 -8.93
C LEU A 27 -8.35 -7.12 -8.59
N HIS A 28 -9.05 -7.81 -7.67
CA HIS A 28 -8.70 -9.15 -7.20
C HIS A 28 -7.26 -9.25 -6.65
N ILE A 29 -6.79 -8.17 -6.01
CA ILE A 29 -5.46 -8.08 -5.40
C ILE A 29 -5.61 -8.30 -3.89
N TYR A 30 -5.22 -9.49 -3.41
CA TYR A 30 -5.45 -9.89 -2.02
C TYR A 30 -4.23 -9.77 -1.12
N THR A 31 -3.03 -9.95 -1.69
CA THR A 31 -1.78 -10.01 -0.95
C THR A 31 -0.76 -8.98 -1.43
N VAL A 32 0.27 -8.74 -0.61
CA VAL A 32 1.44 -7.92 -0.99
C VAL A 32 2.10 -8.45 -2.28
N GLY A 33 2.19 -9.78 -2.43
CA GLY A 33 2.73 -10.40 -3.63
C GLY A 33 1.89 -10.13 -4.87
N ASN A 34 0.55 -10.23 -4.77
CA ASN A 34 -0.34 -9.87 -5.87
C ASN A 34 -0.20 -8.39 -6.24
N PHE A 35 -0.10 -7.52 -5.24
CA PHE A 35 0.05 -6.08 -5.44
C PHE A 35 1.33 -5.77 -6.23
N LEU A 36 2.48 -6.28 -5.80
CA LEU A 36 3.75 -6.07 -6.48
C LEU A 36 3.81 -6.71 -7.87
N ALA A 37 3.09 -7.82 -8.08
CA ALA A 37 2.96 -8.42 -9.41
C ALA A 37 2.14 -7.54 -10.36
N ALA A 38 1.03 -6.97 -9.88
CA ALA A 38 0.19 -6.06 -10.66
C ALA A 38 0.88 -4.71 -10.92
N TRP A 39 1.60 -4.17 -9.93
CA TRP A 39 2.34 -2.91 -10.02
C TRP A 39 3.41 -2.89 -11.11
N ARG A 40 4.04 -4.03 -11.41
CA ARG A 40 5.06 -4.15 -12.46
C ARG A 40 4.50 -3.98 -13.87
N ARG A 41 3.17 -4.10 -14.06
CA ARG A 41 2.51 -3.96 -15.36
C ARG A 41 1.96 -2.53 -15.48
N PRO A 42 2.19 -1.79 -16.58
CA PRO A 42 1.71 -0.41 -16.72
C PRO A 42 0.20 -0.26 -16.50
N ALA A 43 -0.60 -1.14 -17.11
CA ALA A 43 -2.06 -1.14 -16.94
C ALA A 43 -2.47 -1.46 -15.49
N GLY A 44 -1.81 -2.42 -14.84
CA GLY A 44 -2.07 -2.78 -13.45
C GLY A 44 -1.70 -1.66 -12.49
N ARG A 45 -0.57 -0.99 -12.72
CA ARG A 45 -0.15 0.19 -11.96
C ARG A 45 -1.18 1.31 -12.05
N GLN A 46 -1.66 1.63 -13.25
CA GLN A 46 -2.69 2.67 -13.43
C GLN A 46 -3.97 2.31 -12.68
N SER A 47 -4.45 1.07 -12.78
CA SER A 47 -5.62 0.62 -12.02
C SER A 47 -5.43 0.73 -10.51
N ILE A 48 -4.25 0.35 -10.01
CA ILE A 48 -3.92 0.47 -8.58
C ILE A 48 -3.91 1.94 -8.15
N GLU A 49 -3.28 2.83 -8.92
CA GLU A 49 -3.19 4.26 -8.60
C GLU A 49 -4.58 4.91 -8.42
N HIS A 50 -5.61 4.44 -9.13
CA HIS A 50 -7.00 4.89 -8.95
C HIS A 50 -7.66 4.46 -7.63
N CYS A 51 -7.11 3.48 -6.91
CA CYS A 51 -7.61 3.06 -5.61
C CYS A 51 -7.00 3.85 -4.43
N PHE A 52 -6.07 4.76 -4.70
CA PHE A 52 -5.41 5.59 -3.70
C PHE A 52 -5.83 7.05 -3.84
N ASP A 53 -5.66 7.83 -2.79
CA ASP A 53 -5.94 9.28 -2.79
C ASP A 53 -5.02 10.02 -3.78
N SER A 54 -3.82 9.49 -4.01
CA SER A 54 -2.87 10.01 -4.99
C SER A 54 -1.97 8.93 -5.59
N PRO A 55 -1.49 9.11 -6.84
CA PRO A 55 -0.50 8.21 -7.44
C PRO A 55 0.79 8.07 -6.62
N GLN A 56 1.18 9.14 -5.90
CA GLN A 56 2.36 9.17 -5.05
C GLN A 56 2.20 8.24 -3.84
N GLN A 57 1.00 8.18 -3.24
CA GLN A 57 0.69 7.27 -2.14
C GLN A 57 0.76 5.81 -2.59
N ALA A 58 0.24 5.50 -3.78
CA ALA A 58 0.32 4.16 -4.38
C ALA A 58 1.78 3.76 -4.67
N LEU A 59 2.58 4.67 -5.25
CA LEU A 59 4.00 4.45 -5.50
C LEU A 59 4.78 4.21 -4.21
N HIS A 60 4.54 5.01 -3.18
CA HIS A 60 5.19 4.87 -1.89
C HIS A 60 4.84 3.53 -1.22
N THR A 61 3.58 3.10 -1.36
CA THR A 61 3.13 1.77 -0.91
C THR A 61 3.89 0.66 -1.61
N ALA A 62 4.02 0.73 -2.94
CA ALA A 62 4.79 -0.23 -3.72
C ALA A 62 6.27 -0.28 -3.31
N GLN A 63 6.88 0.89 -3.07
CA GLN A 63 8.26 1.00 -2.60
C GLN A 63 8.44 0.40 -1.21
N THR A 64 7.52 0.66 -0.29
CA THR A 64 7.52 0.10 1.06
C THR A 64 7.44 -1.42 1.02
N PHE A 65 6.52 -1.98 0.23
CA PHE A 65 6.41 -3.43 0.04
C PHE A 65 7.66 -4.04 -0.61
N ALA A 66 8.26 -3.35 -1.59
CA ALA A 66 9.51 -3.80 -2.19
C ALA A 66 10.68 -3.78 -1.19
N ALA A 67 10.74 -2.75 -0.34
CA ALA A 67 11.76 -2.64 0.71
C ALA A 67 11.66 -3.76 1.75
N TRP A 68 10.45 -4.19 2.12
CA TRP A 68 10.25 -5.34 3.01
C TRP A 68 10.83 -6.65 2.44
N LEU A 69 10.91 -6.76 1.12
CA LEU A 69 11.48 -7.92 0.43
C LEU A 69 13.00 -7.81 0.22
N GLY A 70 13.63 -6.74 0.72
CA GLY A 70 15.04 -6.44 0.47
C GLY A 70 15.33 -6.09 -0.99
N LEU A 71 14.30 -5.74 -1.78
CA LEU A 71 14.50 -5.28 -3.15
C LEU A 71 15.03 -3.85 -3.10
N PRO A 72 16.06 -3.51 -3.91
CA PRO A 72 16.55 -2.15 -3.99
C PRO A 72 15.43 -1.24 -4.52
N ALA A 73 14.83 -0.44 -3.64
CA ALA A 73 13.90 0.61 -4.02
C ALA A 73 14.71 1.81 -4.51
N ALA A 74 14.32 2.39 -5.65
CA ALA A 74 14.90 3.65 -6.11
C ALA A 74 14.73 4.72 -5.01
N PRO A 75 15.76 5.53 -4.72
CA PRO A 75 15.70 6.52 -3.65
C PRO A 75 14.52 7.46 -3.88
N ALA A 76 13.60 7.52 -2.93
CA ALA A 76 12.51 8.48 -2.97
C ALA A 76 13.11 9.90 -2.85
N PRO A 77 12.78 10.83 -3.76
CA PRO A 77 13.43 12.15 -3.81
C PRO A 77 13.10 13.06 -2.61
N ARG A 78 12.14 12.69 -1.76
CA ARG A 78 11.80 13.44 -0.54
C ARG A 78 11.37 12.49 0.59
N PRO A 79 11.72 12.78 1.86
CA PRO A 79 11.11 12.13 3.01
C PRO A 79 9.59 12.36 2.93
N VAL A 80 8.83 11.28 2.85
CA VAL A 80 7.37 11.34 2.98
C VAL A 80 7.08 11.44 4.47
N GLU A 81 6.32 12.46 4.87
CA GLU A 81 5.85 12.59 6.24
C GLU A 81 5.11 11.30 6.64
N ALA A 82 5.24 10.87 7.90
CA ALA A 82 4.69 9.61 8.39
C ALA A 82 3.15 9.64 8.33
N TRP A 83 2.59 9.36 7.15
CA TRP A 83 1.17 9.49 6.82
C TRP A 83 0.27 8.60 7.69
N TRP A 84 0.85 7.56 8.33
CA TRP A 84 0.18 6.69 9.29
C TRP A 84 0.00 7.33 10.69
N GLN A 85 0.64 8.46 11.00
CA GLN A 85 0.53 9.15 12.30
C GLN A 85 -0.69 10.09 12.37
N ALA A 86 -1.31 10.42 11.23
CA ALA A 86 -2.43 11.35 11.19
C ALA A 86 -3.67 10.85 11.97
N ASP A 87 -3.81 9.53 12.19
CA ASP A 87 -4.90 8.94 12.99
C ASP A 87 -4.71 9.07 14.51
N LYS A 88 -3.50 9.37 14.99
CA LYS A 88 -3.28 9.56 16.44
C LYS A 88 -3.76 10.91 16.95
N SER A 89 -4.13 11.82 16.04
CA SER A 89 -4.47 13.21 16.36
C SER A 89 -5.95 13.54 16.18
N ALA A 90 -6.85 12.56 16.22
CA ALA A 90 -8.25 12.85 16.47
C ALA A 90 -8.42 13.10 17.99
N PRO A 91 -8.56 14.36 18.47
CA PRO A 91 -9.01 14.56 19.83
C PRO A 91 -10.43 13.99 19.94
N ALA A 92 -10.60 13.07 20.87
CA ALA A 92 -11.91 12.78 21.43
C ALA A 92 -12.43 14.09 22.04
N ASN A 93 -13.24 14.84 21.29
CA ASN A 93 -14.08 15.87 21.89
C ASN A 93 -15.16 15.18 22.70
N LEU A 94 -14.83 14.90 23.96
CA LEU A 94 -15.76 14.85 25.06
C LEU A 94 -16.16 16.28 25.45
N GLY A 95 -17.47 16.50 25.66
CA GLY A 95 -18.07 17.70 26.25
C GLY A 95 -18.75 18.58 25.20
N VAL A 96 -20.03 18.92 25.29
CA VAL A 96 -21.00 18.96 26.40
C VAL A 96 -22.39 18.69 25.84
#